data_AF-A0A357G7S1-F1
#
_entry.id   AF-A0A357G7S1-F1
#
_cell.length_a   1.000
_cell.length_b   1.000
_cell.length_c   1.000
_cell.angle_alpha   90.00
_cell.angle_beta   90.00
_cell.angle_gamma   90.00
#
_symmetry.space_group_name_H-M   'P 1'
#
loop_
_entity.id
_entity.type
_entity.pdbx_description
1 polymer ?
#
loop_
_entity_poly.entity_id
_entity_poly.type
_entity_poly.pdbx_seq_one_letter_code
_entity_poly.pdbx_strand_id
1 'polypeptide(L)'
;EKELKKEGIDVVDIHGRAKSLYSSFLKLKKYDMDINKVHDLTAVRIIVSEIADCYEALGIVHKKYRPMIGRIKDYISLPKPNGYQSIHT
;
A
#
# COMPACT_ATOMS: atom_id res chain seq x y z
N GLU A 1 13.18 0.25 3.01
CA GLU A 1 14.13 -0.86 3.25
C GLU A 1 15.07 -0.60 4.43
N LYS A 2 15.99 0.37 4.37
CA LYS A 2 16.96 0.62 5.47
C LYS A 2 16.32 0.73 6.88
N GLU A 3 15.24 1.51 7.00
CA GLU A 3 14.52 1.66 8.28
C GLU A 3 13.88 0.33 8.76
N LEU A 4 13.27 -0.43 7.85
CA LEU A 4 12.63 -1.71 8.19
C LEU A 4 13.66 -2.74 8.69
N LYS A 5 14.83 -2.80 8.03
CA LYS A 5 15.94 -3.66 8.46
C LYS A 5 16.52 -3.23 9.81
N LYS A 6 16.54 -1.92 10.11
CA LYS A 6 17.05 -1.41 11.39
C LYS A 6 16.17 -1.81 12.57
N GLU A 7 14.86 -1.86 12.37
CA GLU A 7 13.88 -2.28 13.37
C GLU A 7 13.71 -3.81 13.42
N GLY A 8 14.51 -4.56 12.65
CA GLY A 8 14.55 -6.03 12.71
C GLY A 8 13.47 -6.76 11.92
N ILE A 9 12.79 -6.09 10.97
CA ILE A 9 11.76 -6.74 10.15
C ILE A 9 12.39 -7.58 9.04
N ASP A 10 11.98 -8.85 8.98
CA ASP A 10 12.33 -9.79 7.91
C ASP A 10 11.55 -9.48 6.63
N VAL A 11 12.08 -8.51 5.88
CA VAL A 11 11.57 -8.12 4.58
C VAL A 11 11.96 -9.14 3.51
N VAL A 12 10.97 -9.78 2.91
CA VAL A 12 11.15 -10.71 1.78
C VAL A 12 11.44 -9.94 0.50
N ASP A 13 10.69 -8.86 0.22
CA ASP A 13 10.85 -8.06 -0.99
C ASP A 13 10.26 -6.65 -0.86
N ILE A 14 10.90 -5.67 -1.52
CA ILE A 14 10.39 -4.30 -1.66
C ILE A 14 10.59 -3.82 -3.08
N HIS A 15 9.49 -3.51 -3.76
CA HIS A 15 9.55 -2.99 -5.13
C HIS A 15 8.49 -1.94 -5.40
N GLY A 16 8.76 -1.10 -6.41
CA GLY A 16 7.78 -0.18 -6.96
C GLY A 16 6.72 -0.94 -7.76
N ARG A 17 5.45 -0.61 -7.53
CA ARG A 17 4.32 -1.10 -8.31
C ARG A 17 3.73 0.07 -9.11
N ALA A 18 3.76 -0.05 -10.43
CA ALA A 18 2.98 0.81 -11.31
C ALA A 18 1.54 0.31 -11.43
N LYS A 19 0.58 1.23 -11.49
CA LYS A 19 -0.81 0.89 -11.79
C LYS A 19 -0.96 0.52 -13.28
N SER A 20 -1.75 -0.52 -13.58
CA SER A 20 -2.08 -0.88 -14.96
C SER A 20 -2.80 0.27 -15.67
N LEU A 21 -2.46 0.51 -16.94
CA LEU A 21 -3.07 1.55 -17.78
C LEU A 21 -4.60 1.47 -17.80
N TYR A 22 -5.16 0.27 -17.88
CA TYR A 22 -6.62 0.08 -17.87
C TYR A 22 -7.24 0.55 -16.55
N SER A 23 -6.64 0.16 -15.41
CA SER A 23 -7.12 0.59 -14.09
C SER A 23 -6.92 2.09 -13.84
N SER A 24 -5.86 2.67 -14.40
CA SER A 24 -5.62 4.12 -14.36
C SER A 24 -6.67 4.88 -15.16
N PHE A 25 -6.97 4.43 -16.38
CA PHE A 25 -8.01 5.01 -17.22
C PHE A 25 -9.40 4.95 -16.56
N LEU A 26 -9.78 3.81 -15.98
CA LEU A 26 -11.05 3.69 -15.25
C LEU A 26 -11.15 4.68 -14.07
N LYS A 27 -10.04 4.98 -13.39
CA LYS A 27 -10.02 6.00 -12.33
C LYS A 27 -10.12 7.41 -12.87
N LEU A 28 -9.43 7.72 -13.96
CA LEU A 28 -9.55 9.02 -14.62
C LEU A 28 -10.99 9.27 -15.05
N LYS A 29 -11.63 8.28 -15.69
CA LYS A 29 -13.04 8.37 -16.08
C LYS A 29 -13.97 8.60 -14.86
N LYS A 30 -13.70 7.95 -13.73
CA LYS A 30 -14.46 8.16 -12.48
C LYS A 30 -14.32 9.58 -11.92
N TYR A 31 -13.20 10.24 -12.16
CA TYR A 31 -12.90 11.58 -11.65
C TYR A 31 -13.00 12.67 -12.73
N ASP A 32 -13.79 12.43 -13.78
CA ASP A 32 -14.00 13.40 -14.88
C ASP A 32 -12.68 13.86 -15.52
N MET A 33 -11.78 12.90 -15.74
CA MET A 33 -10.44 13.10 -16.31
C MET A 33 -9.49 13.98 -15.49
N ASP A 34 -9.86 14.34 -14.25
CA ASP A 34 -9.00 15.09 -13.33
C ASP A 34 -7.89 14.19 -12.74
N ILE A 35 -6.67 14.34 -13.28
CA ILE A 35 -5.48 13.60 -12.83
C ILE A 35 -5.12 13.90 -11.37
N ASN A 36 -5.43 15.10 -10.85
CA ASN A 36 -5.05 15.49 -9.49
C ASN A 36 -5.79 14.68 -8.42
N LYS A 37 -6.92 14.07 -8.77
CA LYS A 37 -7.69 13.16 -7.91
C LYS A 37 -7.18 11.72 -7.95
N VAL A 38 -6.23 11.39 -8.83
CA VAL A 38 -5.64 10.06 -8.97
C VAL A 38 -4.31 9.98 -8.23
N HIS A 39 -4.35 9.52 -6.99
CA HIS A 39 -3.16 9.48 -6.13
C HIS A 39 -2.39 8.16 -6.14
N ASP A 40 -2.97 7.08 -6.68
CA ASP A 40 -2.40 5.72 -6.64
C ASP A 40 -1.80 5.28 -7.98
N LEU A 41 -1.19 6.22 -8.71
CA LEU A 41 -0.48 5.93 -9.96
C LEU A 41 0.75 5.06 -9.70
N THR A 42 1.48 5.38 -8.64
CA THR A 42 2.65 4.66 -8.17
C THR A 42 2.43 4.24 -6.71
N ALA A 43 2.92 3.05 -6.37
CA ALA A 43 2.91 2.55 -5.01
C ALA A 43 4.21 1.79 -4.74
N VAL A 44 4.54 1.63 -3.47
CA VAL A 44 5.59 0.71 -3.03
C VAL A 44 4.90 -0.52 -2.44
N ARG A 45 5.33 -1.71 -2.86
CA ARG A 45 4.90 -2.97 -2.25
C ARG A 45 6.00 -3.45 -1.32
N ILE A 46 5.60 -3.84 -0.11
CA ILE A 46 6.46 -4.48 0.89
C ILE A 46 5.88 -5.88 1.10
N ILE A 47 6.71 -6.90 0.96
CA ILE A 47 6.38 -8.30 1.23
C ILE A 47 7.20 -8.74 2.44
N VAL A 48 6.51 -9.30 3.43
CA VAL A 48 7.07 -9.77 4.71
C VAL A 48 6.60 -11.19 4.98
N SER A 49 7.25 -11.86 5.93
CA SER A 49 6.99 -13.26 6.24
C SER A 49 5.74 -13.45 7.11
N GLU A 50 5.54 -12.57 8.09
CA GLU A 50 4.47 -12.72 9.09
C GLU A 50 3.42 -11.60 9.03
N ILE A 51 2.23 -11.89 9.57
CA ILE A 51 1.15 -10.90 9.68
C ILE A 51 1.55 -9.76 10.62
N ALA A 52 2.25 -10.06 11.72
CA ALA A 52 2.72 -9.05 12.68
C ALA A 52 3.61 -8.01 11.99
N ASP A 53 4.54 -8.46 11.15
CA ASP A 53 5.46 -7.62 10.37
C ASP A 53 4.73 -6.68 9.42
N CYS A 54 3.53 -7.03 8.95
CA CYS A 54 2.73 -6.14 8.09
C CYS A 54 2.31 -4.88 8.85
N TYR A 55 1.89 -5.03 10.11
CA TYR A 55 1.47 -3.92 10.96
C TYR A 55 2.66 -3.13 11.50
N GLU A 56 3.78 -3.79 11.80
CA GLU A 56 4.99 -3.12 12.21
C GLU A 56 5.59 -2.29 11.07
N ALA A 57 5.64 -2.86 9.86
CA ALA A 57 6.06 -2.13 8.66
C ALA A 57 5.15 -0.91 8.39
N LEU A 58 3.83 -1.04 8.60
CA LEU A 58 2.91 0.09 8.53
C LEU A 58 3.28 1.20 9.52
N GLY A 59 3.54 0.83 10.77
CA GLY A 59 3.96 1.76 11.83
C GLY A 59 5.25 2.50 11.49
N ILE A 60 6.27 1.78 10.99
CA ILE A 60 7.55 2.37 10.56
C ILE A 60 7.34 3.34 9.39
N VAL A 61 6.50 2.98 8.41
CA VAL A 61 6.17 3.87 7.29
C VAL A 61 5.47 5.14 7.80
N HIS A 62 4.51 5.01 8.72
CA HIS A 62 3.76 6.15 9.26
C HIS A 62 4.57 7.03 10.22
N LYS A 63 5.60 6.50 10.86
CA LYS A 63 6.59 7.28 11.62
C LYS A 63 7.38 8.23 10.72
N LYS A 64 7.63 7.83 9.47
CA LYS A 64 8.40 8.60 8.49
C LYS A 64 7.53 9.50 7.60
N TYR A 65 6.32 9.05 7.26
CA TYR A 65 5.42 9.73 6.34
C TYR A 65 4.04 9.89 6.98
N ARG A 66 3.48 11.10 6.92
CA ARG A 66 2.14 11.36 7.45
C ARG A 66 1.10 10.64 6.59
N PRO A 67 0.27 9.73 7.15
CA PRO A 67 -0.75 9.05 6.38
C PRO A 67 -1.89 10.00 5.98
N MET A 68 -2.52 9.71 4.86
CA MET A 68 -3.77 10.38 4.48
C MET A 68 -4.94 9.78 5.27
N ILE A 69 -5.60 10.61 6.06
CA ILE A 69 -6.75 10.21 6.89
C ILE A 69 -7.86 9.62 6.00
N GLY A 70 -8.46 8.50 6.44
CA GLY A 70 -9.56 7.83 5.74
C GLY A 70 -9.15 7.02 4.51
N ARG A 71 -7.84 6.86 4.24
CA ARG A 71 -7.33 6.08 3.09
C ARG A 71 -6.66 4.76 3.45
N ILE A 72 -6.44 4.51 4.74
CA ILE A 72 -5.93 3.22 5.22
C ILE A 72 -7.02 2.17 5.04
N LYS A 73 -6.66 1.04 4.43
CA LYS A 73 -7.55 -0.12 4.25
C LYS A 73 -6.83 -1.38 4.70
N ASP A 74 -7.36 -2.00 5.73
CA ASP A 74 -6.86 -3.26 6.25
C ASP A 74 -7.68 -4.41 5.66
N TYR A 75 -7.14 -5.05 4.62
CA TYR A 75 -7.71 -6.27 4.04
C TYR A 75 -7.14 -7.54 4.67
N ILE A 76 -6.24 -7.45 5.65
CA ILE A 76 -5.83 -8.61 6.44
C ILE A 76 -6.98 -8.96 7.39
N SER A 77 -7.45 -7.96 8.14
CA SER A 77 -8.58 -8.11 9.08
C SER A 77 -9.93 -8.26 8.38
N LEU A 78 -10.12 -7.61 7.22
CA LEU A 78 -11.34 -7.70 6.41
C LEU A 78 -10.99 -8.13 4.97
N PRO A 79 -10.74 -9.42 4.73
CA PRO A 79 -10.40 -9.93 3.41
C PRO A 79 -11.48 -9.62 2.38
N LYS A 80 -11.06 -9.38 1.14
CA LYS A 80 -12.02 -9.24 0.04
C LYS A 80 -12.68 -10.59 -0.27
N PRO A 81 -13.87 -10.59 -0.91
CA PRO A 81 -14.56 -11.83 -1.29
C PRO A 81 -13.73 -12.79 -2.16
N ASN A 82 -12.71 -12.28 -2.88
CA ASN A 82 -11.79 -13.08 -3.67
C ASN A 82 -10.56 -13.60 -2.89
N GLY A 83 -10.57 -13.50 -1.55
CA GLY A 83 -9.46 -13.92 -0.68
C GLY A 83 -8.27 -12.97 -0.64
N TYR A 84 -8.34 -11.80 -1.29
CA TYR A 84 -7.22 -10.85 -1.29
C TYR A 84 -7.00 -10.23 0.10
N GLN A 85 -5.76 -10.33 0.59
CA GLN A 85 -5.30 -9.77 1.86
C GLN A 85 -4.06 -8.89 1.66
N SER A 86 -4.07 -7.70 2.28
CA SER A 86 -2.99 -6.69 2.25
C SER A 86 -3.40 -5.48 3.09
N ILE A 87 -2.44 -4.70 3.58
CA ILE A 87 -2.70 -3.37 4.14
C ILE A 87 -2.38 -2.32 3.06
N HIS A 88 -3.33 -1.43 2.78
CA HIS A 88 -3.13 -0.29 1.89
C HIS A 88 -3.10 0.99 2.72
N THR A 89 -2.13 1.86 2.45
CA THR A 89 -2.00 3.18 3.07
C THR A 89 -1.55 4.24 2.06
#